data_AF-A0A3A8MHK0-F1
#
_entry.id   AF-A0A3A8MHK0-F1
#
_cell.length_a   1.000
_cell.length_b   1.000
_cell.length_c   1.000
_cell.angle_alpha   90.00
_cell.angle_beta   90.00
_cell.angle_gamma   90.00
#
_symmetry.space_group_name_H-M   'P 1'
#
loop_
_entity.id
_entity.type
_entity.pdbx_description
1 polymer ?
#
loop_
_entity_poly.entity_id
_entity_poly.type
_entity_poly.pdbx_seq_one_letter_code
_entity_poly.pdbx_strand_id
1 'polypeptide(L)'
;MRIALDTPFLKDGIRSTNFFNGRLLSAEDLGQEQTARDAAQQRLGRALGEGVAYGLEVSLSQDNSATTPLVTVQPGLAVNREGEAMEPVSYTHLRAPETGAYLVCRLLPEKKTASLTPAA
;
A
#
# COMPACT_ATOMS: atom_id res chain seq x y z
N MET A 1 -21.53 33.40 -2.60
CA MET A 1 -21.98 32.10 -2.04
C MET A 1 -21.76 32.15 -0.53
N ARG A 2 -22.82 32.16 0.29
CA ARG A 2 -22.73 32.13 1.76
C ARG A 2 -22.78 30.68 2.21
N ILE A 3 -21.75 30.22 2.91
CA ILE A 3 -21.68 28.89 3.51
C ILE A 3 -21.90 29.08 5.01
N ALA A 4 -22.82 28.32 5.61
CA ALA A 4 -23.08 28.41 7.05
C ALA A 4 -21.93 27.75 7.83
N LEU A 5 -21.63 28.25 9.03
CA LEU A 5 -20.46 27.83 9.84
C LEU A 5 -20.48 26.34 10.22
N ASP A 6 -21.66 25.74 10.25
CA ASP A 6 -21.94 24.34 10.56
C ASP A 6 -21.95 23.43 9.32
N THR A 7 -21.73 24.00 8.14
CA THR A 7 -21.65 23.22 6.89
C THR A 7 -20.18 22.85 6.66
N PRO A 8 -19.78 21.57 6.82
CA PRO A 8 -18.40 21.17 6.52
C PRO A 8 -18.11 21.39 5.04
N PHE A 9 -17.36 22.45 4.73
CA PHE A 9 -16.94 22.78 3.37
C PHE A 9 -15.68 22.02 3.02
N LEU A 10 -15.85 20.73 2.77
CA LEU A 10 -14.78 19.85 2.33
C LEU A 10 -15.14 19.36 0.94
N LYS A 11 -14.72 20.11 -0.10
CA LYS A 11 -14.80 19.60 -1.48
C LYS A 11 -13.97 18.31 -1.64
N ASP A 12 -12.91 18.16 -0.83
CA ASP A 12 -11.98 17.03 -0.84
C ASP A 12 -11.89 16.31 0.52
N GLY A 13 -12.97 16.27 1.31
CA GLY A 13 -13.00 15.58 2.60
C GLY A 13 -13.16 14.08 2.49
N ILE A 14 -12.65 13.34 3.46
CA ILE A 14 -12.96 11.92 3.61
C ILE A 14 -14.37 11.79 4.19
N ARG A 15 -15.23 11.01 3.55
CA ARG A 15 -16.63 10.82 3.97
C ARG A 15 -16.77 9.53 4.79
N SER A 16 -16.68 9.64 6.12
CA SER A 16 -16.97 8.52 7.02
C SER A 16 -18.46 8.27 7.21
N THR A 17 -18.81 7.06 7.64
CA THR A 17 -20.17 6.70 8.03
C THR A 17 -20.44 7.22 9.45
N ASN A 18 -21.61 7.81 9.68
CA ASN A 18 -22.02 8.23 11.03
C ASN A 18 -22.61 7.04 11.80
N PHE A 19 -21.95 6.63 12.88
CA PHE A 19 -22.41 5.57 13.79
C PHE A 19 -23.25 6.14 14.93
N PHE A 20 -24.45 5.60 15.13
CA PHE A 20 -25.31 5.93 16.27
C PHE A 20 -26.20 4.74 16.62
N ASN A 21 -26.62 4.67 17.88
CA ASN A 21 -27.37 3.54 18.41
C ASN A 21 -28.73 3.40 17.72
N GLY A 22 -29.10 2.16 17.38
CA GLY A 22 -30.38 1.84 16.75
C GLY A 22 -30.41 1.97 15.23
N ARG A 23 -29.33 2.44 14.59
CA ARG A 23 -29.16 2.36 13.13
C ARG A 23 -28.71 0.96 12.72
N LEU A 24 -29.38 0.38 11.73
CA LEU A 24 -28.88 -0.81 11.03
C LEU A 24 -27.75 -0.41 10.09
N LEU A 25 -26.60 -1.08 10.21
CA LEU A 25 -25.47 -0.91 9.30
C LEU A 25 -25.66 -1.80 8.08
N SER A 26 -25.62 -1.20 6.89
CA SER A 26 -25.68 -1.94 5.63
C SER A 26 -24.28 -2.28 5.10
N ALA A 27 -24.22 -3.10 4.04
CA ALA A 27 -22.97 -3.39 3.36
C ALA A 27 -22.34 -2.12 2.76
N GLU A 28 -23.17 -1.21 2.24
CA GLU A 28 -22.73 0.08 1.71
C GLU A 28 -22.11 0.96 2.80
N ASP A 29 -22.70 1.00 4.00
CA ASP A 29 -22.18 1.74 5.15
C ASP A 29 -20.78 1.25 5.56
N LEU A 30 -20.57 -0.07 5.55
CA LEU A 30 -19.27 -0.69 5.85
C LEU A 30 -18.26 -0.45 4.73
N GLY A 31 -18.68 -0.54 3.47
CA GLY A 31 -17.82 -0.26 2.31
C GLY A 31 -17.38 1.21 2.23
N GLN A 32 -18.29 2.13 2.58
CA GLN A 32 -17.96 3.55 2.69
C GLN A 32 -16.95 3.79 3.82
N GLU A 33 -17.12 3.17 4.97
CA GLU A 33 -16.20 3.32 6.10
C GLU A 33 -14.81 2.72 5.78
N GLN A 34 -14.75 1.58 5.10
CA GLN A 34 -13.47 1.00 4.62
C GLN A 34 -12.76 1.97 3.65
N THR A 35 -13.49 2.51 2.67
CA THR A 35 -12.95 3.49 1.72
C THR A 35 -12.45 4.75 2.45
N ALA A 36 -13.20 5.21 3.46
CA ALA A 36 -12.83 6.37 4.25
C ALA A 36 -11.54 6.12 5.04
N ARG A 37 -11.42 4.94 5.66
CA ARG A 37 -10.24 4.52 6.41
C ARG A 37 -9.02 4.40 5.49
N ASP A 38 -9.15 3.79 4.32
CA ASP A 38 -8.07 3.65 3.35
C ASP A 38 -7.59 5.02 2.85
N ALA A 39 -8.53 5.92 2.52
CA ALA A 39 -8.19 7.28 2.12
C ALA A 39 -7.49 8.07 3.24
N ALA A 40 -7.87 7.87 4.51
CA ALA A 40 -7.24 8.51 5.65
C ALA A 40 -5.80 8.00 5.83
N GLN A 41 -5.61 6.68 5.74
CA GLN A 41 -4.30 6.06 5.84
C GLN A 41 -3.38 6.53 4.71
N GLN A 42 -3.87 6.57 3.47
CA GLN A 42 -3.09 7.09 2.33
C GLN A 42 -2.73 8.57 2.49
N ARG A 43 -3.63 9.40 3.05
CA ARG A 43 -3.29 10.82 3.34
C ARG A 43 -2.19 10.94 4.38
N LEU A 44 -2.24 10.12 5.43
CA LEU A 44 -1.18 10.06 6.43
C LEU A 44 0.14 9.58 5.81
N GLY A 45 0.11 8.51 5.01
CA GLY A 45 1.29 8.01 4.30
C GLY A 45 1.91 9.07 3.38
N ARG A 46 1.09 9.78 2.60
CA ARG A 46 1.54 10.90 1.75
C ARG A 46 2.14 12.06 2.56
N ALA A 47 1.60 12.35 3.74
CA ALA A 47 2.12 13.39 4.61
C ALA A 47 3.46 13.01 5.26
N LEU A 48 3.68 11.73 5.56
CA LEU A 48 4.95 11.20 6.08
C LEU A 48 6.04 11.14 5.00
N GLY A 49 5.65 10.91 3.74
CA GLY A 49 6.54 10.81 2.60
C GLY A 49 6.82 9.38 2.17
N GLU A 50 7.38 9.22 0.96
CA GLU A 50 7.79 7.93 0.43
C GLU A 50 9.15 7.49 1.00
N GLY A 51 9.35 6.19 1.21
CA GLY A 51 10.63 5.66 1.69
C GLY A 51 10.57 4.27 2.29
N VAL A 52 11.72 3.76 2.72
CA VAL A 52 11.85 2.51 3.46
C VAL A 52 11.80 2.81 4.95
N ALA A 53 10.89 2.16 5.67
CA ALA A 53 10.81 2.27 7.12
C ALA A 53 11.85 1.38 7.80
N TYR A 54 11.95 0.12 7.38
CA TYR A 54 12.96 -0.85 7.82
C TYR A 54 13.01 -2.03 6.85
N GLY A 55 14.06 -2.86 6.94
CA GLY A 55 14.19 -4.05 6.11
C GLY A 55 14.61 -3.73 4.68
N LEU A 56 14.20 -4.58 3.73
CA LEU A 56 14.54 -4.45 2.31
C LEU A 56 16.05 -4.44 2.05
N GLU A 57 16.84 -5.05 2.94
CA GLU A 57 18.28 -5.14 2.78
C GLU A 57 18.61 -6.02 1.58
N VAL A 58 19.59 -5.58 0.80
CA VAL A 58 20.07 -6.30 -0.39
C VAL A 58 21.41 -6.96 -0.06
N SER A 59 21.48 -8.27 -0.26
CA SER A 59 22.72 -9.04 -0.12
C SER A 59 22.99 -9.85 -1.38
N LEU A 60 24.26 -10.20 -1.62
CA LEU A 60 24.61 -11.12 -2.69
C LEU A 60 24.06 -12.51 -2.36
N SER A 61 23.44 -13.16 -3.36
CA SER A 61 23.04 -14.56 -3.20
C SER A 61 24.26 -15.48 -3.20
N GLN A 62 24.15 -16.64 -2.56
CA GLN A 62 25.22 -17.65 -2.58
C GLN A 62 25.53 -18.14 -4.01
N ASP A 63 24.52 -18.15 -4.88
CA ASP A 63 24.64 -18.56 -6.29
C ASP A 63 25.08 -17.42 -7.22
N ASN A 64 25.50 -16.27 -6.67
CA ASN A 64 25.97 -15.14 -7.45
C ASN A 64 27.31 -15.46 -8.14
N SER A 65 27.38 -15.19 -9.45
CA SER A 65 28.59 -15.35 -10.26
C SER A 65 28.78 -14.17 -11.20
N ALA A 66 29.99 -13.99 -11.74
CA ALA A 66 30.31 -12.93 -12.70
C ALA A 66 29.44 -12.98 -13.97
N THR A 67 29.00 -14.17 -14.39
CA THR A 67 28.12 -14.39 -15.54
C THR A 67 26.64 -14.47 -15.17
N THR A 68 26.33 -14.59 -13.87
CA THR A 68 24.98 -14.75 -13.34
C THR A 68 24.83 -13.89 -12.08
N PRO A 69 24.69 -12.57 -12.23
CA PRO A 69 24.53 -11.67 -11.10
C PRO A 69 23.19 -11.94 -10.41
N LEU A 70 23.24 -12.28 -9.12
CA LEU A 70 22.08 -12.64 -8.31
C LEU A 70 22.14 -11.99 -6.93
N VAL A 71 21.07 -11.31 -6.55
CA VAL A 71 20.92 -10.72 -5.21
C VAL A 71 19.68 -11.28 -4.52
N THR A 72 19.69 -11.18 -3.20
CA THR A 72 18.57 -11.49 -2.32
C THR A 72 18.13 -10.21 -1.65
N VAL A 73 16.84 -9.89 -1.73
CA VAL A 73 16.23 -8.78 -0.99
C VAL A 73 15.48 -9.36 0.20
N GLN A 74 15.82 -8.93 1.41
CA GLN A 74 15.12 -9.35 2.62
C GLN A 74 13.73 -8.68 2.71
N PRO A 75 12.76 -9.29 3.43
CA PRO A 75 11.49 -8.64 3.75
C PRO A 75 11.71 -7.29 4.44
N GLY A 76 10.70 -6.42 4.36
CA GLY A 76 10.76 -5.11 5.00
C GLY A 76 9.48 -4.33 4.79
N LEU A 77 9.46 -3.08 5.26
CA LEU A 77 8.31 -2.19 5.14
C LEU A 77 8.73 -0.91 4.44
N ALA A 78 7.97 -0.53 3.42
CA ALA A 78 8.12 0.74 2.71
C ALA A 78 6.78 1.46 2.54
N VAL A 79 6.84 2.77 2.30
CA VAL A 79 5.68 3.60 1.94
C VAL A 79 5.89 4.13 0.52
N ASN A 80 4.91 3.92 -0.35
CA ASN A 80 4.95 4.42 -1.73
C ASN A 80 4.41 5.86 -1.84
N ARG A 81 4.48 6.45 -3.05
CA ARG A 81 3.97 7.81 -3.34
C ARG A 81 2.48 8.00 -3.10
N GLU A 82 1.71 6.93 -3.17
CA GLU A 82 0.28 6.96 -2.90
C GLU A 82 -0.03 6.92 -1.40
N GLY A 83 1.00 6.79 -0.55
CA GLY A 83 0.87 6.67 0.90
C GLY A 83 0.48 5.27 1.35
N GLU A 84 0.68 4.27 0.50
CA GLU A 84 0.38 2.87 0.81
C GLU A 84 1.59 2.20 1.43
N ALA A 85 1.34 1.45 2.51
CA ALA A 85 2.33 0.58 3.12
C ALA A 85 2.51 -0.68 2.27
N MET A 86 3.77 -0.98 1.93
CA MET A 86 4.18 -2.13 1.14
C MET A 86 5.08 -3.03 1.99
N GLU A 87 4.66 -4.27 2.18
CA GLU A 87 5.40 -5.28 2.95
C GLU A 87 5.55 -6.54 2.08
N PRO A 88 6.69 -6.74 1.39
CA PRO A 88 6.98 -8.03 0.77
C PRO A 88 7.10 -9.10 1.85
N VAL A 89 6.23 -10.10 1.77
CA VAL A 89 6.11 -11.18 2.76
C VAL A 89 7.20 -12.25 2.62
N SER A 90 7.99 -12.20 1.54
CA SER A 90 9.05 -13.16 1.24
C SER A 90 10.30 -12.49 0.67
N TYR A 91 11.45 -13.12 0.92
CA TYR A 91 12.70 -12.70 0.28
C TYR A 91 12.60 -13.00 -1.22
N THR A 92 13.06 -12.05 -2.03
CA THR A 92 13.00 -12.19 -3.49
C THR A 92 14.41 -12.26 -4.05
N HIS A 93 14.69 -13.30 -4.84
CA HIS A 93 15.93 -13.42 -5.60
C HIS A 93 15.78 -12.71 -6.94
N LEU A 94 16.71 -11.81 -7.27
CA LEU A 94 16.66 -11.01 -8.48
C LEU A 94 17.92 -11.19 -9.31
N ARG A 95 17.74 -11.60 -10.57
CA ARG A 95 18.82 -11.76 -11.55
C ARG A 95 18.97 -10.48 -12.36
N ALA A 96 20.18 -9.93 -12.45
CA ALA A 96 20.40 -8.78 -13.32
C ALA A 96 20.46 -9.22 -14.79
N PRO A 97 19.92 -8.44 -15.74
CA PRO A 97 20.08 -8.72 -17.17
C PRO A 97 21.56 -8.61 -17.58
N GLU A 98 21.94 -9.39 -18.60
CA GLU A 98 23.32 -9.70 -19.03
C GLU A 98 24.19 -8.49 -19.45
N THR A 99 23.64 -7.28 -19.48
CA THR A 99 24.30 -6.09 -20.04
C THR A 99 24.53 -5.02 -18.99
N GLY A 100 25.41 -5.24 -18.01
CA GLY A 100 26.00 -4.20 -17.13
C GLY A 100 25.03 -3.16 -16.54
N ALA A 101 23.74 -3.50 -16.43
CA ALA A 101 22.68 -2.56 -16.11
C ALA A 101 22.42 -2.62 -14.60
N TYR A 102 22.26 -1.46 -13.99
CA TYR A 102 21.83 -1.32 -12.61
C TYR A 102 20.62 -2.23 -12.35
N LEU A 103 20.69 -3.05 -11.31
CA LEU A 103 19.54 -3.83 -10.86
C LEU A 103 18.55 -2.86 -10.20
N VAL A 104 17.42 -2.63 -10.85
CA VAL A 104 16.33 -1.83 -10.27
C VAL A 104 15.28 -2.78 -9.71
N CYS A 105 15.17 -2.82 -8.39
CA CYS A 105 14.09 -3.53 -7.70
C CYS A 105 12.87 -2.60 -7.61
N ARG A 106 11.79 -2.90 -8.32
CA ARG A 106 10.49 -2.25 -8.11
C ARG A 106 9.60 -3.21 -7.32
N LEU A 107 9.30 -2.86 -6.07
CA LEU A 107 8.23 -3.54 -5.33
C LEU A 107 6.91 -3.19 -6.01
N LEU A 108 6.13 -4.20 -6.37
CA LEU A 108 4.77 -4.06 -6.86
C LEU A 108 3.84 -4.57 -5.77
N PRO A 109 2.78 -3.82 -5.42
CA PRO A 109 1.82 -4.30 -4.43
C PRO A 109 1.17 -5.58 -4.97
N GLU A 110 1.02 -6.58 -4.11
CA GLU A 110 0.26 -7.77 -4.50
C GLU A 110 -1.18 -7.37 -4.82
N LYS A 111 -1.67 -7.80 -5.98
CA LYS A 111 -3.07 -7.58 -6.34
C LYS A 111 -3.91 -8.46 -5.44
N LYS A 112 -4.53 -7.87 -4.40
CA LYS A 112 -5.51 -8.58 -3.56
C LYS A 112 -6.65 -9.08 -4.43
N THR A 113 -6.66 -10.37 -4.77
CA THR A 113 -7.76 -11.03 -5.46
C THR A 113 -8.92 -11.15 -4.47
N ALA A 114 -9.95 -10.34 -4.65
CA ALA A 114 -11.22 -10.50 -3.96
C ALA A 114 -11.93 -11.74 -4.53
N SER A 115 -11.60 -12.94 -4.03
CA SER A 115 -12.43 -14.11 -4.22
C SER A 115 -13.65 -13.99 -3.30
N LEU A 116 -14.61 -13.18 -3.71
CA LEU A 116 -15.98 -13.24 -3.17
C LEU A 116 -16.68 -14.40 -3.86
N THR A 117 -16.59 -15.59 -3.27
CA THR A 117 -17.54 -16.65 -3.57
C THR A 117 -18.82 -16.31 -2.80
N PRO A 118 -19.97 -16.04 -3.45
CA PRO A 118 -21.23 -15.92 -2.74
C PRO A 118 -21.56 -17.28 -2.12
N ALA A 119 -21.63 -17.33 -0.79
CA ALA A 119 -22.22 -18.45 -0.09
C ALA A 119 -23.71 -18.50 -0.44
N ALA A 120 -24.11 -19.56 -1.13
CA ALA A 120 -25.51 -19.95 -1.32
C ALA A 120 -26.00 -20.69 -0.06
#